data_AF-A0A956W415-F1
#
_entry.id   AF-A0A956W415-F1
#
_cell.length_a   1.000
_cell.length_b   1.000
_cell.length_c   1.000
_cell.angle_alpha   90.00
_cell.angle_beta   90.00
_cell.angle_gamma   90.00
#
_symmetry.space_group_name_H-M   'P 1'
#
loop_
_entity.id
_entity.type
_entity.pdbx_description
1 polymer ?
#
loop_
_entity_poly.entity_id
_entity_poly.type
_entity_poly.pdbx_seq_one_letter_code
_entity_poly.pdbx_strand_id
1 'polypeptide(L)'
;MDIGFRGPIFLIHPTAPAIRGLKCYKSLRDIEDEVDYVISSVPARHVPGLLEDCIAKKVKVLHLFTAGFTETGDAERAKMEQSIVARA
;
A
#
# COMPACT_ATOMS: atom_id res chain seq x y z
N MET A 1 -7.36 -16.18 -9.45
CA MET A 1 -7.91 -15.22 -8.44
C MET A 1 -8.97 -15.98 -7.70
N ASP A 2 -8.55 -17.06 -7.04
CA ASP A 2 -9.43 -18.22 -6.84
C ASP A 2 -9.88 -18.36 -5.39
N ILE A 3 -9.70 -17.27 -4.62
CA ILE A 3 -9.98 -17.15 -3.19
C ILE A 3 -11.36 -16.52 -2.90
N GLY A 4 -12.17 -16.27 -3.94
CA GLY A 4 -13.61 -15.97 -3.79
C GLY A 4 -13.97 -14.57 -3.28
N PHE A 5 -13.04 -13.61 -3.24
CA PHE A 5 -13.37 -12.21 -2.96
C PHE A 5 -14.26 -11.65 -4.07
N ARG A 6 -15.41 -11.09 -3.70
CA ARG A 6 -16.44 -10.61 -4.62
C ARG A 6 -16.43 -9.08 -4.82
N GLY A 7 -15.65 -8.36 -4.02
CA GLY A 7 -15.50 -6.92 -4.15
C GLY A 7 -14.58 -6.53 -5.31
N PRO A 8 -14.54 -5.24 -5.68
CA PRO A 8 -13.63 -4.75 -6.71
C PRO A 8 -12.17 -4.89 -6.27
N ILE A 9 -11.28 -5.20 -7.21
CA ILE A 9 -9.83 -5.27 -6.99
C ILE A 9 -9.17 -4.23 -7.90
N PHE A 10 -8.47 -3.28 -7.29
CA PHE A 10 -7.70 -2.26 -7.99
C PHE A 10 -6.21 -2.57 -7.87
N LEU A 11 -5.53 -2.73 -9.00
CA LEU A 11 -4.09 -2.98 -9.02
C LEU A 11 -3.35 -1.66 -9.15
N ILE A 12 -2.27 -1.48 -8.39
CA ILE A 12 -1.41 -0.31 -8.49
C ILE A 12 -0.03 -0.76 -8.93
N HIS A 13 0.47 -0.18 -10.01
CA HIS A 13 1.81 -0.44 -10.52
C HIS A 13 2.33 0.78 -11.28
N PRO A 14 3.61 1.19 -11.09
CA PRO A 14 4.13 2.43 -11.66
C PRO A 14 4.13 2.47 -13.20
N THR A 15 4.36 1.32 -13.85
CA THR A 15 4.54 1.22 -15.31
C THR A 15 3.65 0.22 -16.03
N ALA A 16 3.42 -0.97 -15.47
CA ALA A 16 2.52 -1.97 -16.04
C ALA A 16 1.11 -1.39 -16.23
N PRO A 17 0.53 -1.48 -17.44
CA PRO A 17 -0.83 -1.00 -17.71
C PRO A 17 -1.91 -2.00 -17.24
N ALA A 18 -1.57 -3.29 -17.17
CA ALA A 18 -2.45 -4.35 -16.69
C ALA A 18 -1.65 -5.55 -16.16
N ILE A 19 -2.22 -6.27 -15.21
CA ILE A 19 -1.69 -7.53 -14.67
C ILE A 19 -2.84 -8.54 -14.62
N ARG A 20 -2.63 -9.72 -15.21
CA ARG A 20 -3.65 -10.79 -15.30
C ARG A 20 -5.01 -10.30 -15.86
N GLY A 21 -4.97 -9.38 -16.82
CA GLY A 21 -6.16 -8.82 -17.47
C GLY A 21 -6.87 -7.71 -16.68
N LEU A 22 -6.43 -7.39 -15.46
CA LEU A 22 -6.95 -6.25 -14.70
C LEU A 22 -6.13 -4.98 -14.95
N LYS A 23 -6.81 -3.84 -15.08
CA LYS A 23 -6.20 -2.52 -15.21
C LYS A 23 -5.33 -2.21 -13.99
N CYS A 24 -4.15 -1.63 -14.24
CA CYS A 24 -3.30 -1.06 -13.22
C CYS A 24 -3.39 0.47 -13.22
N TYR A 25 -3.48 1.05 -12.02
CA TYR A 25 -3.40 2.48 -11.74
C TYR A 25 -1.96 2.85 -11.36
N LYS A 26 -1.54 4.10 -11.59
CA LYS A 26 -0.18 4.54 -11.22
C LYS A 26 -0.09 4.89 -9.74
N SER A 27 -1.15 5.44 -9.16
CA SER A 27 -1.29 5.76 -7.75
C SER A 27 -2.66 5.30 -7.23
N LEU A 28 -2.74 5.10 -5.91
CA LEU A 28 -3.99 4.92 -5.18
C LEU A 28 -4.96 6.09 -5.39
N ARG A 29 -4.43 7.30 -5.62
CA ARG A 29 -5.22 8.52 -5.85
C ARG A 29 -5.93 8.54 -7.20
N ASP A 30 -5.46 7.74 -8.17
CA ASP A 30 -6.06 7.66 -9.51
C ASP A 30 -7.33 6.80 -9.53
N ILE A 31 -7.65 6.12 -8.43
CA ILE A 31 -8.85 5.31 -8.29
C ILE A 31 -9.99 6.25 -7.86
N GLU A 32 -11.07 6.31 -8.64
CA GLU A 32 -12.23 7.15 -8.32
C GLU A 32 -13.06 6.54 -7.19
N ASP A 33 -13.21 5.22 -7.18
CA ASP A 33 -13.95 4.48 -6.16
C ASP A 33 -13.33 4.62 -4.75
N GLU A 34 -14.16 4.38 -3.74
CA GLU A 34 -13.70 4.26 -2.37
C GLU A 34 -12.83 3.00 -2.20
N VAL A 35 -11.69 3.15 -1.53
CA VAL A 35 -10.79 2.05 -1.18
C VAL A 35 -10.71 2.02 0.34
N ASP A 36 -11.14 0.92 0.95
CA ASP A 36 -11.16 0.76 2.40
C ASP A 36 -10.00 -0.11 2.91
N TYR A 37 -9.43 -0.96 2.06
CA TYR A 37 -8.34 -1.88 2.40
C TYR A 37 -7.23 -1.85 1.34
N VAL A 38 -5.98 -1.62 1.76
CA VAL A 38 -4.80 -1.66 0.90
C VAL A 38 -3.86 -2.77 1.35
N ILE A 39 -3.48 -3.66 0.43
CA ILE A 39 -2.38 -4.61 0.62
C ILE A 39 -1.16 -4.07 -0.12
N SER A 40 -0.08 -3.86 0.61
CA SER A 40 1.16 -3.29 0.09
C SER A 40 2.28 -4.32 0.05
N SER A 41 2.99 -4.36 -1.07
CA SER A 41 4.25 -5.11 -1.23
C SER A 41 5.35 -4.21 -1.80
N VAL A 42 5.30 -2.90 -1.54
CA VAL A 42 6.34 -1.96 -1.97
C VAL A 42 7.54 -1.97 -1.02
N PRO A 43 8.75 -1.58 -1.45
CA PRO A 43 9.90 -1.41 -0.55
C PRO A 43 9.62 -0.47 0.62
N ALA A 44 10.18 -0.74 1.81
CA ALA A 44 9.94 0.03 3.05
C ALA A 44 10.07 1.55 2.88
N ARG A 45 11.08 2.01 2.12
CA ARG A 45 11.30 3.44 1.83
C ARG A 45 10.11 4.15 1.15
N HIS A 46 9.23 3.41 0.48
CA HIS A 46 8.05 3.98 -0.19
C HIS A 46 6.79 3.95 0.69
N VAL A 47 6.83 3.24 1.83
CA VAL A 47 5.66 3.10 2.71
C VAL A 47 5.18 4.44 3.28
N PRO A 48 6.05 5.39 3.69
CA PRO A 48 5.57 6.69 4.14
C PRO A 48 4.74 7.45 3.09
N GLY A 49 5.14 7.39 1.82
CA GLY A 49 4.38 8.00 0.73
C GLY A 49 3.06 7.27 0.45
N LEU A 50 3.04 5.94 0.58
CA LEU A 50 1.82 5.15 0.47
C LEU A 50 0.84 5.44 1.62
N LEU A 51 1.35 5.63 2.85
CA LEU A 51 0.53 6.01 4.00
C LEU A 51 -0.16 7.37 3.77
N GLU A 52 0.58 8.33 3.22
CA GLU A 52 0.07 9.63 2.77
C GLU A 52 -1.13 9.48 1.81
N ASP A 53 -0.99 8.61 0.81
CA ASP A 53 -2.05 8.33 -0.15
C ASP A 53 -3.25 7.65 0.53
N CYS A 54 -3.01 6.73 1.47
CA CYS A 54 -4.05 6.06 2.24
C CYS A 54 -4.85 7.04 3.10
N ILE A 55 -4.16 7.96 3.81
CA ILE A 55 -4.79 9.01 4.61
C ILE A 55 -5.66 9.92 3.73
N ALA A 56 -5.11 10.38 2.60
CA ALA A 56 -5.84 11.24 1.67
C ALA A 56 -7.10 10.56 1.10
N LYS A 57 -7.03 9.25 0.84
CA LYS A 57 -8.15 8.43 0.35
C LYS A 57 -9.04 7.86 1.47
N LYS A 58 -8.75 8.17 2.74
CA LYS A 58 -9.47 7.68 3.93
C LYS A 58 -9.56 6.16 3.98
N VAL A 59 -8.49 5.48 3.54
CA VAL A 59 -8.35 4.03 3.65
C VAL A 59 -8.37 3.65 5.12
N LYS A 60 -9.13 2.60 5.47
CA LYS A 60 -9.30 2.17 6.86
C LYS A 60 -8.20 1.22 7.31
N VAL A 61 -7.64 0.45 6.39
CA VAL A 61 -6.60 -0.54 6.68
C VAL A 61 -5.49 -0.52 5.64
N LEU A 62 -4.25 -0.34 6.10
CA LEU A 62 -3.03 -0.57 5.32
C LEU A 62 -2.32 -1.82 5.84
N HIS A 63 -2.39 -2.91 5.08
CA HIS A 63 -1.67 -4.15 5.36
C HIS A 63 -0.33 -4.15 4.64
N LEU A 64 0.76 -4.09 5.41
CA LEU A 64 2.12 -4.15 4.90
C LEU A 64 2.60 -5.61 4.86
N PHE A 65 2.76 -6.16 3.65
CA PHE A 65 3.60 -7.35 3.44
C PHE A 65 5.09 -6.97 3.39
N THR A 66 5.36 -5.67 3.30
CA THR A 66 6.68 -5.06 3.29
C THR A 66 7.49 -5.43 4.52
N ALA A 67 8.69 -5.97 4.30
CA ALA A 67 9.72 -6.09 5.32
C ALA A 67 10.72 -4.93 5.24
N GLY A 68 11.63 -4.86 6.21
CA GLY A 68 12.74 -3.94 6.28
C GLY A 68 12.59 -2.84 7.32
N PHE A 69 11.94 -3.11 8.45
CA PHE A 69 11.68 -2.17 9.54
C PHE A 69 12.55 -2.48 10.76
N THR A 70 12.02 -2.36 11.99
CA THR A 70 12.77 -2.58 13.24
C THR A 70 13.40 -3.97 13.31
N GLU A 71 12.83 -4.97 12.62
CA GLU A 71 13.34 -6.33 12.63
C GLU A 71 14.75 -6.46 12.03
N THR A 72 15.24 -5.46 11.31
CA THR A 72 16.62 -5.47 10.79
C THR A 72 17.67 -4.99 11.80
N GLY A 73 17.25 -4.46 12.96
CA GLY A 73 18.15 -3.87 13.97
C GLY A 73 18.77 -2.51 13.57
N ASP A 74 18.29 -1.89 12.49
CA ASP A 74 18.76 -0.58 12.01
C ASP A 74 17.91 0.53 12.65
N ALA A 75 18.58 1.50 13.28
CA ALA A 75 17.92 2.58 14.01
C ALA A 75 17.07 3.50 13.11
N GLU A 76 17.49 3.74 11.86
CA GLU A 76 16.73 4.58 10.93
C GLU A 76 15.48 3.85 10.43
N ARG A 77 15.57 2.53 10.23
CA ARG A 77 14.40 1.71 9.89
C ARG A 77 13.40 1.61 11.03
N ALA A 78 13.88 1.49 12.28
CA ALA A 78 13.03 1.53 13.46
C ALA A 78 12.32 2.87 13.62
N LYS A 79 13.04 3.98 13.40
CA LYS A 79 12.47 5.33 13.41
C LYS A 79 11.41 5.53 12.32
N MET A 80 11.64 4.97 11.13
CA MET A 80 10.66 4.99 10.04
C MET A 80 9.38 4.23 10.44
N GLU A 81 9.50 3.04 11.02
CA GLU A 81 8.35 2.27 11.51
C GLU A 81 7.55 3.04 12.56
N GLN A 82 8.21 3.62 13.55
CA GLN A 82 7.57 4.44 14.58
C GLN A 82 6.81 5.63 13.98
N SER A 83 7.39 6.29 12.97
CA SER A 83 6.74 7.39 12.25
C SER A 83 5.51 6.93 11.48
N ILE A 84 5.55 5.74 10.88
CA ILE A 84 4.40 5.13 10.19
C ILE A 84 3.28 4.84 11.18
N VAL A 85 3.58 4.17 12.29
CA VAL A 85 2.58 3.79 13.31
C VAL A 85 1.95 5.01 13.98
N ALA A 86 2.73 6.06 14.25
CA ALA A 86 2.22 7.28 14.89
C ALA A 86 1.21 8.08 14.05
N ARG A 87 1.10 7.75 12.75
CA ARG A 87 0.28 8.48 11.77
C ARG A 87 -0.80 7.61 11.13
N ALA A 88 -0.83 6.33 11.46
CA ALA A 88 -1.76 5.33 10.94
C ALA A 88 -3.15 5.42 11.59
#